data_AF-A0A962SQE0-F1
#
_entry.id   AF-A0A962SQE0-F1
#
_cell.length_a   1.000
_cell.length_b   1.000
_cell.length_c   1.000
_cell.angle_alpha   90.00
_cell.angle_beta   90.00
_cell.angle_gamma   90.00
#
_symmetry.space_group_name_H-M   'P 1'
#
loop_
_entity.id
_entity.type
_entity.pdbx_description
1 polymer ?
#
loop_
_entity_poly.entity_id
_entity_poly.type
_entity_poly.pdbx_seq_one_letter_code
_entity_poly.pdbx_strand_id
1 'polypeptide(L)' 'MKRARCLSFLLTAVLLLPMPGNTGTITTPGIVAKTTAAALSCMRWMPIGMCFWLRCSWSGCRVRTSIKIGHYNP' A
#
# COMPACT_ATOMS: atom_id res chain seq x y z
N MET A 1 33.29 17.38 26.12
CA MET A 1 32.71 18.25 25.06
C MET A 1 33.21 17.91 23.65
N LYS A 2 34.52 17.73 23.40
CA LYS A 2 35.06 17.41 22.06
C LYS A 2 34.57 16.05 21.49
N ARG A 3 34.53 15.00 22.33
CA ARG A 3 34.02 13.66 21.94
C ARG A 3 32.54 13.68 21.53
N ALA A 4 31.69 14.41 22.25
CA ALA A 4 30.26 14.53 21.92
C ALA A 4 30.05 15.27 20.58
N ARG A 5 30.86 16.30 20.31
CA ARG A 5 30.83 17.04 19.04
C ARG A 5 31.27 16.17 17.86
N CYS A 6 32.32 15.36 18.03
CA CYS A 6 32.73 14.38 17.02
C CYS A 6 31.67 13.30 16.77
N LEU A 7 31.03 12.77 17.84
CA LEU A 7 29.94 11.80 17.69
C LEU A 7 28.76 12.39 16.91
N SER A 8 28.39 13.64 17.21
CA SER A 8 27.30 14.33 16.52
C SER A 8 27.61 14.53 15.04
N PHE A 9 28.85 14.90 14.69
CA PHE A 9 29.29 15.05 13.30
C PHE A 9 29.29 13.73 12.53
N LEU A 10 29.70 12.63 13.17
CA LEU A 10 29.66 11.30 12.56
C LEU A 10 28.21 10.85 12.31
N LEU A 11 27.29 11.12 13.25
CA LEU A 11 25.88 10.76 13.10
C LEU A 11 25.21 11.51 11.94
N THR A 12 25.48 12.81 11.82
CA THR A 12 24.96 13.63 10.71
C THR A 12 25.55 13.20 9.36
N ALA A 13 26.81 12.78 9.32
CA ALA A 13 27.45 12.28 8.10
C ALA A 13 26.83 10.96 7.61
N VAL A 14 26.45 10.07 8.53
CA VAL A 14 25.77 8.80 8.20
C VAL A 14 24.38 9.04 7.62
N LEU A 15 23.64 10.03 8.13
CA LEU A 15 22.31 10.38 7.64
C LEU A 15 22.30 11.01 6.24
N LEU A 16 23.45 11.55 5.79
CA LEU A 16 23.61 12.18 4.48
C LEU A 16 24.02 11.18 3.39
N LEU A 17 24.28 9.92 3.73
CA LEU A 17 24.62 8.89 2.74
C LEU A 17 23.36 8.47 1.96
N PRO A 18 23.37 8.55 0.62
CA PRO A 18 22.26 8.05 -0.18
C PRO A 18 22.13 6.54 0.03
N MET A 19 20.92 6.08 0.34
CA MET A 19 20.64 4.65 0.43
C MET A 19 20.81 4.02 -0.97
N PRO A 20 21.63 2.97 -1.14
CA PRO A 20 21.68 2.26 -2.41
C PRO A 20 20.30 1.63 -2.66
N GLY A 21 19.63 2.09 -3.71
CA GLY A 21 18.41 1.45 -4.21
C GLY A 21 18.79 0.12 -4.85
N ASN A 22 18.07 -0.95 -4.50
CA ASN A 22 18.20 -2.21 -5.21
C ASN A 22 17.49 -2.10 -6.57
N THR A 23 18.25 -1.86 -7.64
CA THR A 23 17.75 -1.99 -9.01
C THR A 23 17.79 -3.45 -9.42
N GLY A 24 16.67 -4.15 -9.21
CA GLY A 24 16.49 -5.47 -9.81
C GLY A 24 16.35 -5.36 -11.33
N THR A 25 16.93 -6.28 -12.08
CA THR A 25 16.63 -6.42 -13.51
C THR A 25 15.18 -6.86 -13.67
N ILE A 26 14.33 -5.94 -14.12
CA ILE A 26 12.94 -6.23 -14.44
C ILE A 26 12.87 -6.56 -15.93
N THR A 27 12.46 -7.77 -16.25
CA THR A 27 12.19 -8.20 -17.63
C THR A 27 10.69 -8.28 -17.84
N THR A 28 10.23 -8.01 -19.05
CA THR A 28 8.82 -8.22 -19.44
C THR A 28 8.30 -9.62 -19.06
N PRO A 29 9.01 -10.73 -19.37
CA PRO A 29 8.58 -12.06 -18.92
C PRO A 29 8.59 -12.21 -17.38
N GLY A 30 9.53 -11.57 -16.68
CA GLY A 30 9.55 -11.55 -15.22
C GLY A 30 8.33 -10.84 -14.61
N ILE A 31 7.94 -9.69 -15.18
CA ILE A 31 6.71 -8.99 -14.78
C ILE A 31 5.50 -9.89 -15.01
N VAL A 32 5.36 -10.44 -16.21
CA VAL A 32 4.22 -11.31 -16.55
C VAL A 32 4.15 -12.51 -15.62
N ALA A 33 5.27 -13.19 -15.35
CA ALA A 33 5.33 -14.34 -14.44
C ALA A 33 4.95 -13.97 -13.00
N LYS A 34 5.46 -12.85 -12.48
CA LYS A 34 5.14 -12.40 -11.11
C LYS A 34 3.68 -11.97 -10.99
N THR A 35 3.16 -11.21 -11.95
CA THR A 35 1.77 -10.76 -11.96
C THR A 35 0.81 -11.93 -12.10
N THR A 36 1.07 -12.88 -13.00
CA THR A 36 0.22 -14.07 -13.18
C THR A 36 0.22 -14.97 -11.94
N ALA A 37 1.38 -15.20 -11.32
CA ALA A 37 1.48 -15.96 -10.07
C ALA A 37 0.69 -15.31 -8.92
N ALA A 38 0.73 -13.97 -8.82
CA ALA A 38 0.00 -13.22 -7.80
C ALA A 38 -1.47 -12.92 -8.18
N ALA A 39 -1.89 -13.19 -9.41
CA ALA A 39 -3.20 -12.76 -9.91
C ALA A 39 -4.33 -13.35 -9.08
N LEU A 40 -4.25 -14.63 -8.72
CA LEU A 40 -5.28 -15.30 -7.91
C LEU A 40 -5.38 -14.72 -6.49
N SER A 41 -4.27 -14.29 -5.89
CA SER A 41 -4.27 -13.64 -4.58
C SER A 41 -4.86 -12.22 -4.62
N CYS A 42 -4.55 -11.43 -5.67
CA CYS A 42 -5.11 -10.09 -5.84
C CYS A 42 -6.60 -10.14 -6.20
N MET A 43 -7.03 -11.16 -6.94
CA MET A 43 -8.43 -11.39 -7.32
C MET A 43 -9.25 -12.11 -6.26
N ARG A 44 -8.74 -12.30 -5.03
CA ARG A 44 -9.52 -12.89 -3.94
C ARG A 44 -10.47 -11.85 -3.35
N TRP A 45 -11.53 -11.56 -4.11
CA TRP A 45 -12.63 -10.72 -3.69
C TRP A 45 -13.53 -11.52 -2.76
N MET A 46 -13.58 -11.13 -1.49
CA MET A 46 -14.40 -11.78 -0.48
C MET A 46 -15.39 -10.76 0.10
N PRO A 47 -16.68 -11.10 0.25
CA PRO A 47 -17.59 -10.31 1.06
C PRO A 47 -17.08 -10.30 2.51
N ILE A 48 -16.64 -9.16 3.00
CA ILE A 48 -16.17 -8.97 4.39
C ILE A 48 -17.20 -8.24 5.25
N GLY A 49 -18.32 -7.82 4.66
CA GLY A 49 -19.39 -7.16 5.36
C GLY A 49 -20.36 -6.44 4.42
N MET A 50 -21.09 -5.47 4.99
CA MET A 50 -22.09 -4.67 4.30
C MET A 50 -21.94 -3.20 4.69
N CYS A 51 -22.16 -2.31 3.72
CA CYS A 51 -22.22 -0.88 3.92
C CYS A 51 -23.67 -0.42 3.81
N PHE A 52 -24.07 0.48 4.70
CA PHE A 52 -25.38 1.13 4.67
C PHE A 52 -25.19 2.60 4.38
N TRP A 53 -25.80 3.05 3.30
CA TRP A 53 -25.75 4.42 2.84
C TRP A 53 -27.11 5.05 3.00
N LEU A 54 -27.20 6.21 3.63
CA LEU A 54 -28.42 6.97 3.62
C LEU A 54 -28.46 7.81 2.33
N ARG A 55 -29.48 7.62 1.50
CA ARG A 55 -29.73 8.48 0.33
C ARG A 55 -31.04 9.22 0.52
N CYS A 56 -30.98 10.55 0.50
CA CYS A 56 -32.13 11.42 0.63
C CYS A 56 -32.44 12.15 -0.69
N SER A 57 -33.73 12.30 -0.95
CA SER A 57 -34.30 13.17 -1.98
C SER A 57 -35.35 14.07 -1.35
N TRP A 58 -35.94 14.96 -2.15
CA TRP A 58 -37.01 15.85 -1.69
C TRP A 58 -38.23 15.11 -1.13
N SER A 59 -38.48 13.90 -1.61
CA SER A 59 -39.56 13.01 -1.15
C SER A 59 -39.20 12.16 0.09
N GLY A 60 -38.01 12.33 0.66
CA GLY A 60 -37.57 11.61 1.86
C GLY A 60 -36.27 10.81 1.67
N CYS A 61 -35.92 10.05 2.71
CA CYS A 61 -34.67 9.29 2.77
C CYS A 61 -34.90 7.78 2.72
N ARG A 62 -33.98 7.06 2.09
CA ARG A 62 -33.95 5.59 2.06
C ARG A 62 -32.54 5.08 2.28
N VAL A 63 -32.42 3.97 3.00
CA VAL A 63 -31.15 3.26 3.18
C VAL A 63 -30.87 2.42 1.94
N ARG A 64 -29.68 2.57 1.36
CA ARG A 64 -29.14 1.70 0.31
C ARG A 64 -28.06 0.82 0.90
N THR A 65 -28.15 -0.47 0.65
CA THR A 65 -27.14 -1.45 1.04
C THR A 65 -26.16 -1.71 -0.10
N SER A 66 -24.91 -1.94 0.25
CA SER A 66 -23.87 -2.42 -0.70
C SER A 66 -23.00 -3.45 -0.01
N ILE A 67 -22.52 -4.44 -0.76
CA ILE A 67 -21.59 -5.44 -0.22
C ILE A 67 -20.22 -4.78 -0.04
N LYS A 68 -19.61 -4.95 1.14
CA LYS A 68 -18.23 -4.55 1.40
C LYS A 68 -17.32 -5.69 0.95
N ILE A 69 -16.48 -5.41 -0.04
CA ILE A 69 -15.58 -6.39 -0.62
C ILE A 69 -14.16 -6.10 -0.14
N GLY A 70 -13.53 -7.11 0.47
CA GLY A 70 -12.12 -7.07 0.81
C GLY A 70 -11.30 -7.61 -0.37
N HIS A 71 -10.19 -6.94 -0.68
CA HIS A 71 -9.17 -7.46 -1.59
C HIS A 71 -7.79 -7.19 -0.98
N TYR A 72 -6.82 -8.02 -1.35
CA TYR A 72 -5.42 -7.82 -0.98
C TYR A 72 -4.77 -6.86 -1.98
N ASN A 73 -4.30 -5.70 -1.51
CA ASN A 73 -3.49 -4.76 -2.29
C ASN A 73 -2.02 -4.85 -1.85
N PRO A 74 -1.16 -5.56 -2.58
CA PRO A 74 0.26 -5.69 -2.26
C PRO A 74 1.03 -4.36 -2.37
#